data_AF-A0A2E7VDZ3-F1
#
_entry.id   AF-A0A2E7VDZ3-F1
#
_cell.length_a   1.000
_cell.length_b   1.000
_cell.length_c   1.000
_cell.angle_alpha   90.00
_cell.angle_beta   90.00
_cell.angle_gamma   90.00
#
_symmetry.space_group_name_H-M   'P 1'
#
loop_
_entity.id
_entity.type
_entity.pdbx_description
1 polymer ?
#
loop_
_entity_poly.entity_id
_entity_poly.type
_entity_poly.pdbx_seq_one_letter_code
_entity_poly.pdbx_strand_id
1 'polypeptide(L)'
;MLCQTSTQANLFFEKPLAFKGLSRFDLLTTFFIVKPDVLIGWTTTQNREDAIRLARGIVDNHLAACVQVDGPISSIYRWEGIVETSEEWRIAVKFPKDRANEIERWLIENHPYDEPQWLAVAAEEAASTYVAWVKDATRS
;
A
#
# COMPACT_ATOMS: atom_id res chain seq x y z
N MET A 1 15.40 -7.43 2.96
CA MET A 1 16.32 -6.68 2.09
C MET A 1 16.10 -5.21 2.38
N LEU A 2 17.04 -4.65 3.15
CA LEU A 2 17.03 -3.26 3.57
C LEU A 2 17.22 -2.36 2.34
N CYS A 3 16.60 -1.18 2.38
CA CYS A 3 16.89 -0.08 1.46
C CYS A 3 18.41 0.11 1.39
N GLN A 4 19.03 -0.33 0.29
CA GLN A 4 20.43 -0.01 0.00
C GLN A 4 20.45 1.26 -0.82
N THR A 5 21.08 2.29 -0.25
CA THR A 5 21.49 3.50 -0.96
C THR A 5 22.63 3.16 -1.93
N SER A 6 22.46 3.46 -3.22
CA SER A 6 23.59 3.55 -4.15
C SER A 6 23.52 4.84 -4.96
N THR A 7 24.63 5.54 -4.89
CA THR A 7 25.03 6.82 -5.47
C THR A 7 24.91 6.90 -7.00
N GLN A 8 24.61 8.11 -7.48
CA GLN A 8 24.68 8.63 -8.85
C GLN A 8 23.60 8.22 -9.86
N ALA A 9 22.63 9.13 -10.07
CA ALA A 9 22.03 9.37 -11.37
C ALA A 9 21.81 10.88 -11.54
N ASN A 10 22.07 11.34 -12.76
CA ASN A 10 22.30 12.71 -13.15
C ASN A 10 21.19 13.71 -12.79
N LEU A 11 21.64 14.93 -12.50
CA LEU A 11 20.87 16.16 -12.56
C LEU A 11 20.12 16.26 -13.90
N PHE A 12 18.80 16.09 -13.88
CA PHE A 12 17.89 16.74 -14.82
C PHE A 12 16.89 17.54 -14.00
N PHE A 13 17.29 18.77 -13.66
CA PHE A 13 16.34 19.84 -13.37
C PHE A 13 15.58 20.10 -14.68
N GLU A 14 14.34 19.64 -14.77
CA GLU A 14 13.45 20.12 -15.82
C GLU A 14 13.22 21.63 -15.62
N LYS A 15 13.57 22.40 -16.65
CA LYS A 15 13.23 23.81 -16.78
C LYS A 15 11.69 23.95 -16.79
N PRO A 16 11.12 25.05 -16.29
CA PRO A 16 9.69 25.31 -16.47
C PRO A 16 9.41 25.48 -17.97
N LEU A 17 8.60 24.59 -18.55
CA LEU A 17 8.05 24.79 -19.88
C LEU A 17 7.15 26.02 -19.86
N ALA A 18 7.55 27.05 -20.60
CA ALA A 18 6.71 28.20 -20.86
C ALA A 18 5.54 27.77 -21.77
N PHE A 19 4.35 27.60 -21.19
CA PHE A 19 3.14 27.25 -21.92
C PHE A 19 2.58 28.47 -22.66
N LYS A 20 3.09 28.71 -23.87
CA LYS A 20 2.41 29.57 -24.86
C LYS A 20 1.69 28.67 -25.86
N GLY A 21 0.36 28.68 -25.85
CA GLY A 21 -0.46 28.19 -26.96
C GLY A 21 -1.24 26.89 -26.76
N LEU A 22 -1.66 26.54 -25.54
CA LEU A 22 -2.56 25.39 -25.33
C LEU A 22 -4.03 25.77 -25.61
N SER A 23 -4.73 24.92 -26.35
CA SER A 23 -6.17 25.05 -26.60
C SER A 23 -6.98 24.62 -25.37
N ARG A 24 -8.27 25.01 -25.29
CA ARG A 24 -9.19 24.56 -24.22
C ARG A 24 -9.33 23.03 -24.12
N PHE A 25 -8.96 22.29 -25.17
CA PHE A 25 -8.94 20.82 -25.15
C PHE A 25 -7.69 20.25 -24.47
N ASP A 26 -6.55 20.94 -24.55
CA ASP A 26 -5.29 20.48 -23.96
C ASP A 26 -5.23 20.69 -22.44
N LEU A 27 -6.06 21.59 -21.91
CA LEU A 27 -6.18 21.82 -20.46
C LEU A 27 -6.95 20.70 -19.72
N LEU A 28 -7.75 19.91 -20.43
CA LEU A 28 -8.45 18.76 -19.84
C LEU A 28 -7.53 17.54 -19.70
N THR A 29 -6.55 17.38 -20.60
CA THR A 29 -5.57 16.29 -20.53
C THR A 29 -4.55 16.51 -19.42
N THR A 30 -4.18 17.77 -19.13
CA THR A 30 -3.29 18.12 -18.01
C THR A 30 -3.91 17.83 -16.63
N PHE A 31 -5.23 17.66 -16.55
CA PHE A 31 -5.95 17.36 -15.30
C PHE A 31 -6.29 15.89 -15.08
N PHE A 32 -6.04 15.01 -16.05
CA PHE A 32 -6.01 13.56 -15.79
C PHE A 32 -4.62 13.20 -15.28
N ILE A 33 -4.34 13.54 -14.02
CA ILE A 33 -3.25 12.93 -13.28
C ILE A 33 -3.57 11.43 -13.26
N VAL A 34 -2.85 10.65 -14.08
CA VAL A 34 -2.92 9.19 -14.04
C VAL A 34 -2.37 8.79 -12.68
N LYS A 35 -3.26 8.55 -11.73
CA LYS A 35 -2.86 8.11 -10.39
C LYS A 35 -2.05 6.82 -10.50
N PRO A 36 -1.00 6.66 -9.68
CA PRO A 36 -0.25 5.42 -9.65
C PRO A 36 -1.19 4.27 -9.31
N ASP A 37 -1.01 3.16 -10.01
CA ASP A 37 -1.79 1.94 -9.84
C ASP A 37 -1.27 1.12 -8.65
N VAL A 38 -1.29 1.76 -7.47
CA VAL A 38 -0.80 1.23 -6.19
C VAL A 38 -1.75 1.64 -5.08
N LEU A 39 -2.13 0.65 -4.27
CA LEU A 39 -2.89 0.82 -3.05
C LEU A 39 -1.99 0.58 -1.82
N ILE A 40 -2.32 1.26 -0.72
CA ILE A 40 -1.80 0.97 0.61
C ILE A 40 -2.97 0.47 1.46
N GLY A 41 -2.88 -0.76 1.95
CA GLY A 41 -3.88 -1.39 2.80
C GLY A 41 -3.39 -1.61 4.22
N TRP A 42 -4.30 -1.56 5.19
CA TRP A 42 -3.98 -1.84 6.59
C TRP A 42 -4.91 -2.88 7.21
N THR A 43 -4.32 -3.70 8.08
CA THR A 43 -5.00 -4.58 9.02
C THR A 43 -4.20 -4.64 10.34
N THR A 44 -4.73 -5.29 11.37
CA THR A 44 -4.06 -5.44 12.67
C THR A 44 -4.22 -6.85 13.21
N THR A 45 -3.23 -7.34 13.96
CA THR A 45 -3.30 -8.60 14.70
C THR A 45 -2.93 -8.39 16.16
N GLN A 46 -3.41 -9.28 17.04
CA GLN A 46 -3.12 -9.20 18.47
C GLN A 46 -1.63 -9.35 18.80
N ASN A 47 -0.93 -10.25 18.11
CA ASN A 47 0.47 -10.54 18.35
C ASN A 47 1.33 -10.35 17.09
N ARG A 48 2.64 -10.24 17.31
CA ARG A 48 3.63 -9.98 16.26
C ARG A 48 3.80 -11.17 15.33
N GLU A 49 3.69 -12.38 15.88
CA GLU A 49 3.90 -13.63 15.19
C GLU A 49 2.87 -13.81 14.06
N ASP A 50 1.60 -13.55 14.36
CA ASP A 50 0.51 -13.54 13.38
C ASP A 50 0.71 -12.43 12.33
N ALA A 51 1.14 -11.23 12.74
CA ALA A 51 1.44 -10.15 11.80
C ALA A 51 2.53 -10.54 10.80
N ILE A 52 3.60 -11.18 11.29
CA ILE A 52 4.71 -11.64 10.45
C ILE A 52 4.28 -12.82 9.57
N ARG A 53 3.44 -13.73 10.08
CA ARG A 53 2.88 -14.85 9.29
C ARG A 53 2.05 -14.31 8.13
N LEU A 54 1.11 -13.41 8.40
CA LEU A 54 0.28 -12.79 7.37
C LEU A 54 1.12 -12.00 6.37
N ALA A 55 2.05 -11.17 6.85
CA ALA A 55 2.92 -10.37 5.98
C ALA A 55 3.73 -11.24 5.01
N ARG A 56 4.28 -12.37 5.48
CA ARG A 56 4.98 -13.33 4.62
C ARG A 56 4.03 -14.00 3.64
N GLY A 57 2.90 -14.52 4.13
CA GLY A 57 1.91 -15.18 3.28
C GLY A 57 1.40 -14.31 2.14
N ILE A 58 1.14 -13.02 2.39
CA ILE A 58 0.73 -12.07 1.34
C ILE A 58 1.79 -11.94 0.23
N VAL A 59 3.07 -11.83 0.60
CA VAL A 59 4.18 -11.68 -0.35
C VAL A 59 4.46 -13.00 -1.08
N ASP A 60 4.48 -14.12 -0.35
CA ASP A 60 4.74 -15.46 -0.90
C ASP A 60 3.66 -15.87 -1.92
N ASN A 61 2.43 -15.38 -1.77
CA ASN A 61 1.33 -15.59 -2.72
C ASN A 61 1.27 -14.53 -3.84
N HIS A 62 2.29 -13.67 -3.99
CA HIS A 62 2.36 -12.61 -5.01
C HIS A 62 1.17 -11.62 -4.99
N LEU A 63 0.54 -11.46 -3.82
CA LEU A 63 -0.63 -10.60 -3.67
C LEU A 63 -0.21 -9.14 -3.46
N ALA A 64 0.92 -8.92 -2.79
CA ALA A 64 1.52 -7.60 -2.60
C ALA A 64 3.03 -7.63 -2.83
N ALA A 65 3.59 -6.50 -3.22
CA ALA A 65 5.02 -6.36 -3.42
C ALA A 65 5.78 -6.16 -2.10
N CYS A 66 5.17 -5.46 -1.14
CA CYS A 66 5.79 -5.13 0.14
C CYS A 66 4.77 -5.11 1.26
N VAL A 67 5.16 -5.64 2.42
CA VAL A 67 4.40 -5.56 3.66
C VAL A 67 5.32 -5.09 4.78
N GLN A 68 4.84 -4.14 5.57
CA GLN A 68 5.51 -3.65 6.78
C GLN A 68 4.69 -4.05 8.01
N VAL A 69 5.37 -4.36 9.10
CA VAL A 69 4.75 -4.65 10.40
C VAL A 69 5.26 -3.62 11.40
N ASP A 70 4.34 -2.80 11.91
CA ASP A 70 4.60 -1.79 12.92
C ASP A 70 3.93 -2.21 14.24
N GLY A 71 4.57 -1.94 15.37
CA GLY A 71 3.94 -2.13 16.66
C GLY A 71 4.93 -2.29 17.83
N PRO A 72 4.40 -2.47 19.04
CA PRO A 72 2.96 -2.49 19.33
C PRO A 72 2.29 -1.11 19.17
N ILE A 73 1.01 -1.10 18.79
CA ILE A 73 0.12 0.06 18.79
C ILE A 73 -1.02 -0.16 19.79
N SER A 74 -1.69 0.91 20.22
CA SER A 74 -2.92 0.81 21.01
C SER A 74 -4.14 1.02 20.12
N SER A 75 -5.00 0.02 20.05
CA SER A 75 -6.30 0.08 19.37
C SER A 75 -7.39 0.31 20.40
N ILE A 76 -8.14 1.42 20.24
CA ILE A 76 -9.23 1.80 21.13
C ILE A 76 -10.53 1.76 20.34
N TYR A 77 -11.49 0.95 20.76
CA TYR A 77 -12.75 0.74 20.06
C TYR A 77 -13.88 0.45 21.05
N ARG A 78 -15.11 0.36 20.56
CA ARG A 78 -16.27 -0.01 21.38
C ARG A 78 -16.70 -1.44 21.05
N TRP A 79 -16.74 -2.29 22.06
CA TRP A 79 -17.24 -3.66 21.95
C TRP A 79 -18.28 -3.91 23.04
N GLU A 80 -19.43 -4.48 22.67
CA GLU A 80 -20.56 -4.74 23.58
C GLU A 80 -20.95 -3.53 24.47
N GLY A 81 -20.81 -2.32 23.93
CA GLY A 81 -21.14 -1.07 24.62
C GLY A 81 -20.03 -0.49 25.52
N ILE A 82 -18.93 -1.22 25.71
CA ILE A 82 -17.78 -0.81 26.53
C ILE A 82 -16.65 -0.32 25.63
N VAL A 83 -15.94 0.73 26.06
CA VAL A 83 -14.72 1.18 25.38
C VAL A 83 -13.58 0.27 25.80
N GLU A 84 -13.04 -0.46 24.85
CA GLU A 84 -11.92 -1.38 25.00
C GLU A 84 -10.62 -0.75 24.54
N THR A 85 -9.51 -1.28 25.04
CA THR A 85 -8.16 -0.95 24.57
C THR A 85 -7.36 -2.22 24.44
N SER A 86 -6.87 -2.52 23.23
CA SER A 86 -6.00 -3.65 22.95
C SER A 86 -4.63 -3.18 22.46
N GLU A 87 -3.60 -3.96 22.79
CA GLU A 87 -2.31 -3.87 22.14
C GLU A 87 -2.34 -4.70 20.86
N GLU A 88 -1.93 -4.11 19.74
CA GLU A 88 -1.96 -4.77 18.42
C GLU A 88 -0.72 -4.46 17.59
N TRP A 89 -0.54 -5.23 16.52
CA TRP A 89 0.49 -5.05 15.51
C TRP A 89 -0.17 -4.69 14.18
N ARG A 90 0.20 -3.54 13.63
CA ARG A 90 -0.34 -3.05 12.37
C ARG A 90 0.46 -3.59 11.19
N ILE A 91 -0.26 -4.10 10.20
CA ILE A 91 0.28 -4.58 8.93
C ILE A 91 -0.06 -3.54 7.86
N ALA A 92 0.94 -3.06 7.12
CA ALA A 92 0.76 -2.11 6.03
C ALA A 92 1.23 -2.69 4.69
N VAL A 93 0.28 -3.01 3.81
CA VAL A 93 0.44 -3.75 2.56
C VAL A 93 0.49 -2.80 1.36
N LYS A 94 1.44 -2.96 0.44
CA LYS A 94 1.58 -2.17 -0.80
C LYS A 94 1.46 -3.07 -2.01
N PHE A 95 0.43 -2.84 -2.81
CA PHE A 95 -0.01 -3.77 -3.84
C PHE A 95 -0.66 -3.03 -5.03
N PRO A 96 -0.67 -3.61 -6.23
CA PRO A 96 -1.35 -3.00 -7.37
C PRO A 96 -2.88 -3.09 -7.21
N LYS A 97 -3.63 -2.15 -7.80
CA LYS A 97 -5.08 -2.06 -7.60
C LYS A 97 -5.83 -3.32 -8.03
N ASP A 98 -5.35 -4.02 -9.06
CA ASP A 98 -5.99 -5.22 -9.58
C ASP A 98 -5.89 -6.45 -8.64
N ARG A 99 -5.06 -6.38 -7.58
CA ARG A 99 -4.98 -7.41 -6.53
C ARG A 99 -5.91 -7.17 -5.33
N ALA A 100 -6.68 -6.08 -5.32
CA ALA A 100 -7.49 -5.70 -4.16
C ALA A 100 -8.45 -6.80 -3.69
N ASN A 101 -9.24 -7.37 -4.60
CA ASN A 101 -10.20 -8.42 -4.26
C ASN A 101 -9.51 -9.73 -3.84
N GLU A 102 -8.33 -10.02 -4.38
CA GLU A 102 -7.58 -11.23 -4.03
C GLU A 102 -6.97 -11.13 -2.64
N ILE A 103 -6.38 -9.98 -2.29
CA ILE A 103 -5.84 -9.74 -0.94
C ILE A 103 -6.95 -9.79 0.11
N GLU A 104 -8.09 -9.14 -0.14
CA GLU A 104 -9.20 -9.13 0.80
C GLU A 104 -9.69 -10.55 1.11
N ARG A 105 -9.93 -11.36 0.07
CA ARG A 105 -10.33 -12.77 0.27
C ARG A 105 -9.27 -13.57 1.02
N TRP A 106 -8.01 -13.43 0.63
CA TRP A 106 -6.92 -14.14 1.29
C TRP A 106 -6.80 -13.76 2.76
N LEU A 107 -6.96 -12.47 3.09
CA LEU A 107 -6.97 -12.01 4.48
C LEU A 107 -8.13 -12.63 5.25
N ILE A 108 -9.37 -12.58 4.74
CA ILE A 108 -10.53 -13.18 5.41
C ILE A 108 -10.30 -14.67 5.72
N GLU A 109 -9.66 -15.41 4.80
CA GLU A 109 -9.40 -16.85 4.97
C GLU A 109 -8.26 -17.17 5.95
N ASN A 110 -7.31 -16.24 6.16
CA ASN A 110 -6.06 -16.51 6.89
C ASN A 110 -5.89 -15.69 8.18
N HIS A 111 -6.75 -14.70 8.42
CA HIS A 111 -6.64 -13.82 9.58
C HIS A 111 -7.08 -14.53 10.87
N PRO A 112 -6.42 -14.28 12.02
CA PRO A 112 -6.86 -14.83 13.31
C PRO A 112 -8.15 -14.21 13.87
N TYR A 113 -8.68 -13.17 13.24
CA TYR A 113 -9.91 -12.49 13.68
C TYR A 113 -11.03 -12.85 12.71
N ASP A 114 -12.23 -13.10 13.23
CA ASP A 114 -13.40 -13.41 12.40
C ASP A 114 -13.80 -12.24 11.49
N GLU A 115 -13.64 -11.01 11.99
CA GLU A 115 -13.90 -9.77 11.24
C GLU A 115 -12.68 -8.84 11.35
N PRO A 116 -11.65 -9.04 10.51
CA PRO A 116 -10.45 -8.23 10.56
C PRO A 116 -10.70 -6.82 10.03
N GLN A 117 -10.03 -5.82 10.61
CA GLN A 117 -9.90 -4.53 9.95
C GLN A 117 -9.26 -4.74 8.56
N TRP A 118 -9.89 -4.25 7.51
CA TRP A 118 -9.24 -4.10 6.21
C TRP A 118 -9.73 -2.82 5.53
N LEU A 119 -8.80 -1.91 5.26
CA LEU A 119 -9.07 -0.69 4.50
C LEU A 119 -7.88 -0.35 3.62
N ALA A 120 -8.15 0.02 2.37
CA ALA A 120 -7.13 0.37 1.40
C ALA A 120 -7.37 1.75 0.79
N VAL A 121 -6.29 2.51 0.62
CA VAL A 121 -6.30 3.83 0.00
C VAL A 121 -5.40 3.85 -1.24
N ALA A 122 -5.81 4.60 -2.25
CA ALA A 122 -4.97 4.82 -3.43
C ALA A 122 -3.86 5.82 -3.11
N ALA A 123 -2.63 5.51 -3.54
CA ALA A 123 -1.56 6.49 -3.54
C ALA A 123 -1.91 7.62 -4.53
N GLU A 124 -1.81 8.87 -4.09
CA GLU A 124 -1.97 10.02 -5.00
C GLU A 124 -0.74 10.16 -5.88
N GLU A 125 0.43 9.97 -5.29
CA GLU A 125 1.73 10.04 -5.94
C GLU A 125 2.61 8.87 -5.49
N ALA A 126 3.41 8.35 -6.42
CA ALA A 126 4.43 7.35 -6.15
C ALA A 126 5.52 7.44 -7.23
N ALA A 127 6.77 7.13 -6.85
CA ALA A 127 7.86 7.06 -7.83
C ALA A 127 7.52 6.03 -8.92
N SER A 128 7.66 6.41 -10.19
CA SER A 128 7.32 5.54 -11.33
C SER A 128 8.08 4.21 -11.30
N THR A 129 9.35 4.24 -10.88
CA THR A 129 10.18 3.05 -10.67
C THR A 129 9.64 2.13 -9.57
N TYR A 130 9.06 2.70 -8.50
CA TYR A 130 8.44 1.92 -7.44
C TYR A 130 7.11 1.31 -7.90
N VAL A 131 6.29 2.04 -8.66
CA VAL A 131 5.06 1.52 -9.26
C VAL A 131 5.36 0.35 -10.19
N ALA A 132 6.38 0.47 -11.03
CA ALA A 132 6.83 -0.62 -11.90
C ALA A 132 7.25 -1.86 -11.09
N TRP A 133 8.08 -1.66 -10.06
CA TRP A 133 8.49 -2.75 -9.18
C TRP A 133 7.31 -3.42 -8.46
N VAL A 134 6.32 -2.65 -7.98
CA VAL A 134 5.12 -3.21 -7.34
C VAL A 134 4.35 -4.11 -8.29
N LYS A 135 4.22 -3.70 -9.55
CA LYS A 135 3.59 -4.52 -10.59
C LYS A 135 4.41 -5.78 -10.84
N ASP A 136 5.70 -5.66 -11.15
CA ASP A 136 6.55 -6.79 -11.50
C ASP A 136 6.63 -7.83 -10.36
N ALA A 137 6.73 -7.40 -9.11
CA ALA A 137 6.78 -8.30 -7.94
C ALA A 137 5.50 -9.13 -7.75
N THR A 138 4.39 -8.76 -8.40
CA THR A 138 3.07 -9.39 -8.26
C THR A 138 2.54 -10.00 -9.57
N ARG A 139 3.42 -10.21 -10.56
CA ARG A 139 3.15 -10.88 -11.84
C ARG A 139 4.05 -12.11 -11.94
N SER A 140 3.56 -13.23 -11.43
CA SER A 140 4.15 -14.56 -11.62
C SER A 140 4.04 -15.00 -13.08
#